data_AF-A0A4P5YXZ9-F1
#
_entry.id   AF-A0A4P5YXZ9-F1
#
_cell.length_a   1.000
_cell.length_b   1.000
_cell.length_c   1.000
_cell.angle_alpha   90.00
_cell.angle_beta   90.00
_cell.angle_gamma   90.00
#
_symmetry.space_group_name_H-M   'P 1'
#
loop_
_entity.id
_entity.type
_entity.pdbx_description
1 polymer ?
#
loop_
_entity_poly.entity_id
_entity_poly.type
_entity_poly.pdbx_seq_one_letter_code
_entity_poly.pdbx_strand_id
1 'polypeptide(L)'
;MKTLLLTALLLLLAHTTRAESLLNLKFGSGTKTGPAAVGAGTNDFWNHYFPTNNDGTLFDPGLLLPLFDWNGTNLGAGLLMMNVQTSVVTSITEPLFGSYLAVTETNLYLTITNLPPASYDVYVYAHGEDAAQNSAVRVVAAWSDHGWLVTTNSENWGSLEWAEGVQYVVFRDVMVPSGQALAITISPDASSVALLNGIQFVVNDLATNRDTDGDGLTDLDELTRGTNPRAVSTLNDGIGDWVKVLQGRNPLKASVTAYQGLAPRLRVHTPLE
;
A
#
# COMPACT_ATOMS: atom_id res chain seq x y z
N MET A 1 58.30 12.42 -21.72
CA MET A 1 57.27 12.05 -20.73
C MET A 1 55.91 12.07 -21.42
N LYS A 2 55.33 10.91 -21.70
CA LYS A 2 53.98 10.77 -22.25
C LYS A 2 53.03 10.64 -21.06
N THR A 3 52.19 11.64 -20.84
CA THR A 3 51.16 11.60 -19.80
C THR A 3 49.95 10.85 -20.35
N LEU A 4 49.67 9.65 -19.85
CA LEU A 4 48.42 8.94 -20.09
C LEU A 4 47.30 9.71 -19.36
N LEU A 5 46.29 10.19 -20.10
CA LEU A 5 45.00 10.52 -19.52
C LEU A 5 44.19 9.23 -19.41
N LEU A 6 43.87 8.84 -18.17
CA LEU A 6 42.90 7.79 -17.89
C LEU A 6 41.52 8.48 -17.81
N THR A 7 40.73 8.42 -18.90
CA THR A 7 39.32 8.78 -18.85
C THR A 7 38.55 7.63 -18.21
N ALA A 8 38.12 7.81 -16.96
CA ALA A 8 37.14 6.94 -16.34
C ALA A 8 35.78 7.17 -17.03
N LEU A 9 35.33 6.16 -17.77
CA LEU A 9 33.97 6.11 -18.31
C LEU A 9 33.03 5.79 -17.15
N LEU A 10 32.39 6.82 -16.60
CA LEU A 10 31.30 6.64 -15.65
C LEU A 10 30.09 6.12 -16.45
N LEU A 11 29.86 4.81 -16.38
CA LEU A 11 28.66 4.19 -16.93
C LEU A 11 27.49 4.62 -16.05
N LEU A 12 26.86 5.74 -16.42
CA LEU A 12 25.57 6.12 -15.88
C LEU A 12 24.57 5.08 -16.39
N LEU A 13 24.28 4.06 -15.57
CA LEU A 13 23.10 3.25 -15.76
C LEU A 13 21.91 4.20 -15.64
N ALA A 14 21.39 4.61 -16.79
CA ALA A 14 20.08 5.19 -16.90
C ALA A 14 19.09 4.15 -16.37
N HIS A 15 18.84 4.18 -15.07
CA HIS A 15 17.56 3.72 -14.57
C HIS A 15 16.57 4.68 -15.20
N THR A 16 15.80 4.18 -16.14
CA THR A 16 14.57 4.84 -16.57
C THR A 16 13.83 5.19 -15.29
N THR A 17 13.90 6.46 -14.90
CA THR A 17 13.14 7.00 -13.79
C THR A 17 11.69 6.82 -14.18
N ARG A 18 11.04 5.78 -13.64
CA ARG A 18 9.59 5.74 -13.68
C ARG A 18 9.19 6.98 -12.91
N ALA A 19 8.59 7.95 -13.60
CA ALA A 19 8.06 9.13 -12.95
C ALA A 19 7.23 8.66 -11.74
N GLU A 20 7.47 9.29 -10.58
CA GLU A 20 6.97 8.86 -9.27
C GLU A 20 5.62 8.14 -9.40
N SER A 21 5.59 6.83 -9.18
CA SER A 21 4.36 6.06 -9.32
C SER A 21 3.47 6.38 -8.12
N LEU A 22 2.76 7.49 -8.26
CA LEU A 22 1.92 8.13 -7.26
C LEU A 22 0.46 7.91 -7.63
N LEU A 23 -0.32 7.41 -6.67
CA LEU A 23 -1.78 7.36 -6.72
C LEU A 23 -2.32 8.27 -5.62
N ASN A 24 -3.17 9.23 -6.00
CA ASN A 24 -3.82 10.13 -5.05
C ASN A 24 -5.33 9.86 -4.97
N LEU A 25 -5.87 9.82 -3.76
CA LEU A 25 -7.30 9.66 -3.46
C LEU A 25 -7.77 10.86 -2.64
N LYS A 26 -8.86 11.50 -3.05
CA LYS A 26 -9.53 12.59 -2.32
C LYS A 26 -10.95 12.16 -1.96
N PHE A 27 -11.31 12.37 -0.70
CA PHE A 27 -12.58 11.94 -0.11
C PHE A 27 -13.38 13.16 0.34
N GLY A 28 -14.71 13.05 0.26
CA GLY A 28 -15.61 14.18 0.54
C GLY A 28 -15.77 15.11 -0.67
N SER A 29 -16.47 16.24 -0.54
CA SER A 29 -16.85 17.10 -1.67
C SER A 29 -15.71 17.89 -2.33
N GLY A 30 -15.95 18.38 -3.55
CA GLY A 30 -15.01 19.25 -4.28
C GLY A 30 -13.82 18.49 -4.88
N THR A 31 -13.05 19.15 -5.75
CA THR A 31 -11.92 18.53 -6.44
C THR A 31 -10.58 18.94 -5.82
N LYS A 32 -9.52 18.19 -6.11
CA LYS A 32 -8.14 18.54 -5.77
C LYS A 32 -7.24 18.30 -6.98
N THR A 33 -6.26 19.16 -7.17
CA THR A 33 -5.15 18.99 -8.13
C THR A 33 -3.85 19.41 -7.47
N GLY A 34 -2.73 18.91 -7.98
CA GLY A 34 -1.40 19.29 -7.49
C GLY A 34 -1.01 18.56 -6.20
N PRO A 35 0.11 18.96 -5.59
CA PRO A 35 0.73 18.20 -4.52
C PRO A 35 -0.07 18.25 -3.21
N ALA A 36 0.23 17.30 -2.32
CA ALA A 36 -0.01 17.39 -0.89
C ALA A 36 1.33 17.19 -0.17
N ALA A 37 1.44 16.26 0.81
CA ALA A 37 2.71 15.96 1.46
C ALA A 37 3.78 15.47 0.47
N VAL A 38 3.34 14.77 -0.57
CA VAL A 38 4.15 14.40 -1.73
C VAL A 38 3.44 14.84 -3.01
N GLY A 39 4.18 14.95 -4.11
CA GLY A 39 3.60 15.21 -5.42
C GLY A 39 4.63 15.28 -6.53
N ALA A 40 4.20 14.91 -7.73
CA ALA A 40 5.03 14.86 -8.93
C ALA A 40 5.01 16.18 -9.72
N GLY A 41 3.96 16.99 -9.57
CA GLY A 41 3.82 18.29 -10.20
C GLY A 41 2.58 19.08 -9.75
N THR A 42 2.44 20.31 -10.27
CA THR A 42 1.33 21.20 -9.92
C THR A 42 -0.04 20.71 -10.39
N ASN A 43 -0.06 19.72 -11.30
CA ASN A 43 -1.26 19.18 -11.92
C ASN A 43 -1.49 17.71 -11.57
N ASP A 44 -0.93 17.23 -10.45
CA ASP A 44 -1.19 15.87 -9.98
C ASP A 44 -2.69 15.59 -9.97
N PHE A 45 -3.06 14.50 -10.61
CA PHE A 45 -4.41 13.99 -10.66
C PHE A 45 -4.79 13.35 -9.33
N TRP A 46 -6.03 13.61 -8.88
CA TRP A 46 -6.62 13.01 -7.69
C TRP A 46 -7.90 12.27 -8.05
N ASN A 47 -7.97 10.99 -7.69
CA ASN A 47 -9.18 10.20 -7.82
C ASN A 47 -10.15 10.65 -6.74
N HIS A 48 -11.31 11.15 -7.14
CA HIS A 48 -12.27 11.74 -6.23
C HIS A 48 -13.36 10.72 -5.88
N TYR A 49 -13.50 10.42 -4.60
CA TYR A 49 -14.64 9.68 -4.05
C TYR A 49 -15.57 10.61 -3.28
N PHE A 50 -16.81 10.73 -3.76
CA PHE A 50 -17.90 11.42 -3.06
C PHE A 50 -19.10 10.46 -2.94
N PRO A 51 -19.71 10.30 -1.75
CA PRO A 51 -20.54 9.15 -1.48
C PRO A 51 -21.98 9.27 -1.97
N THR A 52 -22.31 10.21 -2.88
CA THR A 52 -23.70 10.47 -3.27
C THR A 52 -23.99 10.10 -4.72
N ASN A 53 -25.21 9.64 -4.96
CA ASN A 53 -25.88 9.75 -6.25
C ASN A 53 -26.15 11.21 -6.62
N ASN A 54 -26.46 11.47 -7.90
CA ASN A 54 -26.97 12.76 -8.37
C ASN A 54 -28.31 13.17 -7.70
N ASP A 55 -28.98 12.24 -7.01
CA ASP A 55 -30.20 12.45 -6.23
C ASP A 55 -29.97 12.63 -4.72
N GLY A 56 -28.71 12.61 -4.27
CA GLY A 56 -28.33 12.84 -2.87
C GLY A 56 -28.34 11.60 -1.96
N THR A 57 -28.72 10.42 -2.47
CA THR A 57 -28.66 9.16 -1.69
C THR A 57 -27.23 8.61 -1.58
N LEU A 58 -26.89 7.97 -0.46
CA LEU A 58 -25.54 7.45 -0.19
C LEU A 58 -25.30 6.08 -0.83
N PHE A 59 -24.08 5.84 -1.34
CA PHE A 59 -23.62 4.50 -1.73
C PHE A 59 -22.91 3.79 -0.57
N ASP A 60 -23.46 2.66 -0.13
CA ASP A 60 -22.80 1.73 0.81
C ASP A 60 -23.19 0.26 0.50
N PRO A 61 -22.26 -0.62 0.09
CA PRO A 61 -20.85 -0.32 -0.18
C PRO A 61 -20.70 0.61 -1.40
N GLY A 62 -19.73 1.52 -1.31
CA GLY A 62 -19.40 2.45 -2.39
C GLY A 62 -18.17 2.00 -3.17
N LEU A 63 -18.14 2.33 -4.46
CA LEU A 63 -17.13 1.82 -5.38
C LEU A 63 -16.58 2.94 -6.25
N LEU A 64 -15.26 3.01 -6.40
CA LEU A 64 -14.58 3.91 -7.33
C LEU A 64 -13.68 3.10 -8.26
N LEU A 65 -14.09 3.03 -9.53
CA LEU A 65 -13.38 2.34 -10.60
C LEU A 65 -13.38 3.17 -11.89
N PRO A 66 -12.32 3.05 -12.71
CA PRO A 66 -10.98 2.60 -12.33
C PRO A 66 -10.27 3.71 -11.53
N LEU A 67 -9.18 3.35 -10.84
CA LEU A 67 -8.25 4.33 -10.28
C LEU A 67 -7.16 4.67 -11.31
N PHE A 68 -6.73 5.92 -11.27
CA PHE A 68 -5.70 6.49 -12.13
C PHE A 68 -4.51 6.99 -11.30
N ASP A 69 -3.31 6.95 -11.87
CA ASP A 69 -2.14 7.56 -11.25
C ASP A 69 -2.19 9.11 -11.32
N TRP A 70 -1.16 9.76 -10.78
CA TRP A 70 -1.02 11.21 -10.75
C TRP A 70 -1.02 11.88 -12.13
N ASN A 71 -0.74 11.16 -13.22
CA ASN A 71 -0.77 11.70 -14.59
C ASN A 71 -2.07 11.35 -15.35
N GLY A 72 -3.01 10.66 -14.69
CA GLY A 72 -4.27 10.24 -15.30
C GLY A 72 -4.17 8.92 -16.08
N THR A 73 -3.11 8.14 -15.91
CA THR A 73 -3.00 6.80 -16.49
C THR A 73 -3.77 5.78 -15.64
N ASN A 74 -4.61 4.98 -16.30
CA ASN A 74 -5.40 3.94 -15.64
C ASN A 74 -4.49 2.86 -15.04
N LEU A 75 -4.65 2.60 -13.74
CA LEU A 75 -3.87 1.59 -13.01
C LEU A 75 -4.48 0.19 -13.04
N GLY A 76 -5.73 0.04 -13.48
CA GLY A 76 -6.52 -1.19 -13.34
C GLY A 76 -6.97 -1.48 -11.90
N ALA A 77 -6.60 -0.61 -10.96
CA ALA A 77 -6.96 -0.70 -9.56
C ALA A 77 -8.39 -0.18 -9.30
N GLY A 78 -8.95 -0.56 -8.16
CA GLY A 78 -10.27 -0.13 -7.71
C GLY A 78 -10.29 0.11 -6.20
N LEU A 79 -11.18 0.99 -5.76
CA LEU A 79 -11.44 1.25 -4.35
C LEU A 79 -12.86 0.81 -3.99
N LEU A 80 -12.97 -0.01 -2.95
CA LEU A 80 -14.21 -0.35 -2.25
C LEU A 80 -14.25 0.36 -0.90
N MET A 81 -15.38 1.01 -0.62
CA MET A 81 -15.67 1.72 0.62
C MET A 81 -16.83 1.03 1.33
N MET A 82 -16.74 0.89 2.65
CA MET A 82 -17.84 0.37 3.48
C MET A 82 -18.10 1.28 4.69
N ASN A 83 -19.37 1.34 5.09
CA ASN A 83 -19.90 2.15 6.19
C ASN A 83 -19.88 3.66 5.96
N VAL A 84 -19.80 4.14 4.72
CA VAL A 84 -19.78 5.59 4.46
C VAL A 84 -21.14 6.19 4.80
N GLN A 85 -21.18 7.15 5.74
CA GLN A 85 -22.43 7.75 6.22
C GLN A 85 -22.61 9.21 5.77
N THR A 86 -21.56 10.00 5.66
CA THR A 86 -21.70 11.39 5.24
C THR A 86 -20.40 11.98 4.72
N SER A 87 -20.51 13.15 4.09
CA SER A 87 -19.40 14.06 3.83
C SER A 87 -19.66 15.38 4.53
N VAL A 88 -18.63 15.91 5.20
CA VAL A 88 -18.65 17.20 5.87
C VAL A 88 -17.80 18.20 5.08
N VAL A 89 -18.28 19.42 4.93
CA VAL A 89 -17.56 20.55 4.32
C VAL A 89 -17.00 21.41 5.43
N THR A 90 -15.74 21.84 5.31
CA THR A 90 -15.06 22.68 6.31
C THR A 90 -14.85 24.10 5.79
N SER A 91 -14.41 25.01 6.66
CA SER A 91 -13.98 26.36 6.24
C SER A 91 -12.54 26.41 5.68
N ILE A 92 -11.84 25.27 5.65
CA ILE A 92 -10.42 25.20 5.31
C ILE A 92 -10.22 25.32 3.80
N THR A 93 -9.32 26.23 3.39
CA THR A 93 -9.12 26.56 1.98
C THR A 93 -8.31 25.49 1.23
N GLU A 94 -7.46 24.72 1.91
CA GLU A 94 -6.72 23.63 1.26
C GLU A 94 -7.70 22.54 0.78
N PRO A 95 -7.80 22.25 -0.54
CA PRO A 95 -8.82 21.35 -1.05
C PRO A 95 -8.77 19.91 -0.53
N LEU A 96 -7.64 19.45 0.01
CA LEU A 96 -7.58 18.16 0.70
C LEU A 96 -8.39 18.19 2.00
N PHE A 97 -8.31 19.26 2.79
CA PHE A 97 -8.99 19.42 4.08
C PHE A 97 -10.31 20.18 4.01
N GLY A 98 -10.66 20.78 2.86
CA GLY A 98 -11.93 21.47 2.63
C GLY A 98 -13.17 20.58 2.77
N SER A 99 -12.98 19.26 2.80
CA SER A 99 -14.02 18.29 3.15
C SER A 99 -13.43 16.96 3.62
N TYR A 100 -14.25 16.15 4.29
CA TYR A 100 -13.92 14.77 4.63
C TYR A 100 -15.16 13.89 4.65
N LEU A 101 -14.97 12.57 4.58
CA LEU A 101 -15.98 11.60 4.94
C LEU A 101 -16.04 11.42 6.45
N ALA A 102 -17.23 11.23 6.99
CA ALA A 102 -17.45 10.96 8.40
C ALA A 102 -18.40 9.78 8.63
N VAL A 103 -18.13 9.02 9.69
CA VAL A 103 -18.94 7.88 10.15
C VAL A 103 -18.98 7.91 11.68
N THR A 104 -20.16 7.83 12.28
CA THR A 104 -20.32 7.84 13.74
C THR A 104 -20.41 6.43 14.30
N GLU A 105 -19.82 6.21 15.48
CA GLU A 105 -19.93 5.00 16.30
C GLU A 105 -19.37 3.70 15.68
N THR A 106 -18.79 3.76 14.49
CA THR A 106 -18.17 2.61 13.80
C THR A 106 -16.99 3.03 12.93
N ASN A 107 -16.22 2.04 12.48
CA ASN A 107 -15.08 2.26 11.60
C ASN A 107 -15.53 2.48 10.15
N LEU A 108 -14.74 3.28 9.43
CA LEU A 108 -14.75 3.32 7.97
C LEU A 108 -13.75 2.30 7.44
N TYR A 109 -14.17 1.48 6.46
CA TYR A 109 -13.31 0.47 5.86
C TYR A 109 -13.07 0.76 4.39
N LEU A 110 -11.81 0.67 3.99
CA LEU A 110 -11.36 0.81 2.61
C LEU A 110 -10.66 -0.46 2.19
N THR A 111 -11.00 -0.96 1.01
CA THR A 111 -10.26 -2.03 0.36
C THR A 111 -9.80 -1.55 -1.01
N ILE A 112 -8.49 -1.43 -1.18
CA ILE A 112 -7.86 -1.19 -2.48
C ILE A 112 -7.61 -2.54 -3.13
N THR A 113 -8.11 -2.70 -4.34
CA THR A 113 -8.03 -3.93 -5.12
C THR A 113 -7.22 -3.70 -6.39
N ASN A 114 -6.55 -4.76 -6.85
CA ASN A 114 -5.77 -4.74 -8.10
C ASN A 114 -4.77 -3.60 -8.19
N LEU A 115 -4.20 -3.17 -7.07
CA LEU A 115 -3.06 -2.25 -7.08
C LEU A 115 -1.89 -2.96 -7.77
N PRO A 116 -1.11 -2.28 -8.63
CA PRO A 116 0.09 -2.87 -9.20
C PRO A 116 1.01 -3.45 -8.12
N PRO A 117 1.69 -4.58 -8.36
CA PRO A 117 2.59 -5.14 -7.37
C PRO A 117 3.77 -4.21 -7.13
N ALA A 118 3.97 -3.79 -5.87
CA ALA A 118 5.08 -2.95 -5.43
C ALA A 118 5.11 -2.83 -3.90
N SER A 119 6.20 -2.27 -3.38
CA SER A 119 6.25 -1.73 -2.01
C SER A 119 5.82 -0.27 -2.02
N TYR A 120 4.85 0.09 -1.18
CA TYR A 120 4.28 1.44 -1.12
C TYR A 120 4.56 2.13 0.21
N ASP A 121 4.85 3.43 0.15
CA ASP A 121 4.63 4.33 1.28
C ASP A 121 3.23 4.93 1.17
N VAL A 122 2.42 4.75 2.22
CA VAL A 122 1.00 5.13 2.24
C VAL A 122 0.79 6.29 3.21
N TYR A 123 0.48 7.46 2.67
CA TYR A 123 0.21 8.71 3.39
C TYR A 123 -1.29 8.82 3.59
N VAL A 124 -1.76 8.96 4.83
CA VAL A 124 -3.19 9.05 5.14
C VAL A 124 -3.50 10.33 5.92
N TYR A 125 -4.51 11.07 5.44
CA TYR A 125 -4.99 12.34 5.98
C TYR A 125 -6.39 12.12 6.56
N ALA A 126 -6.51 12.24 7.88
CA ALA A 126 -7.70 11.78 8.62
C ALA A 126 -8.07 12.77 9.75
N HIS A 127 -8.32 14.02 9.35
CA HIS A 127 -8.56 15.16 10.22
C HIS A 127 -9.90 15.85 9.94
N GLY A 128 -10.59 16.23 11.02
CA GLY A 128 -11.70 17.18 11.00
C GLY A 128 -11.22 18.62 11.10
N GLU A 129 -12.16 19.57 11.22
CA GLU A 129 -11.88 21.00 11.33
C GLU A 129 -11.41 21.43 12.72
N ASP A 130 -11.73 20.66 13.75
CA ASP A 130 -11.20 20.91 15.09
C ASP A 130 -9.89 20.14 15.32
N ALA A 131 -8.97 20.72 16.10
CA ALA A 131 -7.69 20.07 16.40
C ALA A 131 -7.83 18.71 17.07
N ALA A 132 -8.89 18.49 17.84
CA ALA A 132 -9.15 17.22 18.51
C ALA A 132 -9.79 16.14 17.61
N GLN A 133 -10.15 16.48 16.37
CA GLN A 133 -10.80 15.58 15.43
C GLN A 133 -9.76 14.89 14.55
N ASN A 134 -9.17 13.82 15.05
CA ASN A 134 -8.15 13.04 14.35
C ASN A 134 -8.43 11.53 14.48
N SER A 135 -8.62 10.85 13.35
CA SER A 135 -8.88 9.42 13.36
C SER A 135 -7.61 8.60 13.35
N ALA A 136 -7.60 7.51 14.14
CA ALA A 136 -6.54 6.52 14.06
C ALA A 136 -6.71 5.68 12.79
N VAL A 137 -5.59 5.36 12.15
CA VAL A 137 -5.52 4.65 10.87
C VAL A 137 -4.75 3.36 11.06
N ARG A 138 -5.20 2.27 10.41
CA ARG A 138 -4.45 1.02 10.32
C ARG A 138 -4.43 0.50 8.89
N VAL A 139 -3.26 0.06 8.44
CA VAL A 139 -3.04 -0.52 7.10
C VAL A 139 -2.63 -1.97 7.23
N VAL A 140 -3.30 -2.84 6.48
CA VAL A 140 -3.00 -4.28 6.39
C VAL A 140 -2.89 -4.65 4.92
N ALA A 141 -1.80 -5.32 4.54
CA ALA A 141 -1.58 -5.80 3.18
C ALA A 141 -0.90 -7.18 3.23
N ALA A 142 -1.45 -8.14 2.49
CA ALA A 142 -0.94 -9.51 2.37
C ALA A 142 -0.48 -10.13 3.70
N TRP A 143 0.82 -10.12 3.98
CA TRP A 143 1.44 -10.75 5.15
C TRP A 143 1.72 -9.80 6.31
N SER A 144 1.51 -8.49 6.15
CA SER A 144 1.86 -7.47 7.13
C SER A 144 0.68 -6.66 7.63
N ASP A 145 0.65 -6.48 8.94
CA ASP A 145 -0.15 -5.48 9.65
C ASP A 145 0.80 -4.39 10.13
N HIS A 146 0.55 -3.14 9.71
CA HIS A 146 1.41 -2.00 10.03
C HIS A 146 0.96 -1.25 11.29
N GLY A 147 -0.01 -1.79 12.04
CA GLY A 147 -0.46 -1.25 13.31
C GLY A 147 -1.28 0.04 13.17
N TRP A 148 -1.53 0.69 14.30
CA TRP A 148 -2.30 1.94 14.37
C TRP A 148 -1.37 3.15 14.43
N LEU A 149 -1.62 4.12 13.56
CA LEU A 149 -1.01 5.45 13.61
C LEU A 149 -2.10 6.52 13.72
N VAL A 150 -1.78 7.64 14.36
CA VAL A 150 -2.68 8.80 14.49
C VAL A 150 -1.86 10.08 14.41
N THR A 151 -2.44 11.15 13.86
CA THR A 151 -1.81 12.47 13.84
C THR A 151 -1.92 13.17 15.20
N THR A 152 -1.28 14.32 15.34
CA THR A 152 -1.44 15.21 16.49
C THR A 152 -2.90 15.59 16.73
N ASN A 153 -3.23 15.96 17.95
CA ASN A 153 -4.50 16.58 18.34
C ASN A 153 -4.32 18.05 18.77
N SER A 154 -3.19 18.66 18.38
CA SER A 154 -2.81 20.02 18.75
C SER A 154 -3.09 20.99 17.60
N GLU A 155 -3.29 22.28 17.94
CA GLU A 155 -3.65 23.36 17.00
C GLU A 155 -2.69 23.53 15.81
N ASN A 156 -1.45 23.03 15.90
CA ASN A 156 -0.48 23.10 14.82
C ASN A 156 -0.87 22.27 13.58
N TRP A 157 -1.88 21.40 13.68
CA TRP A 157 -2.38 20.63 12.55
C TRP A 157 -2.87 21.52 11.39
N GLY A 158 -3.46 22.69 11.69
CA GLY A 158 -4.02 23.61 10.71
C GLY A 158 -2.99 24.40 9.89
N SER A 159 -1.68 24.21 10.12
CA SER A 159 -0.65 24.82 9.29
C SER A 159 -0.62 24.22 7.89
N LEU A 160 -0.31 25.01 6.87
CA LEU A 160 -0.13 24.54 5.49
C LEU A 160 1.28 23.96 5.20
N GLU A 161 2.08 23.73 6.25
CA GLU A 161 3.37 23.05 6.13
C GLU A 161 3.14 21.55 6.38
N TRP A 162 3.22 20.75 5.32
CA TRP A 162 3.04 19.30 5.41
C TRP A 162 4.09 18.67 6.32
N ALA A 163 3.64 18.11 7.44
CA ALA A 163 4.50 17.39 8.38
C ALA A 163 3.86 16.06 8.80
N GLU A 164 4.68 15.01 8.77
CA GLU A 164 4.29 13.69 9.26
C GLU A 164 4.01 13.72 10.76
N GLY A 165 2.95 13.03 11.16
CA GLY A 165 2.43 13.07 12.53
C GLY A 165 1.64 14.33 12.84
N VAL A 166 1.54 15.30 11.91
CA VAL A 166 0.78 16.54 12.09
C VAL A 166 -0.44 16.52 11.17
N GLN A 167 -0.26 16.58 9.85
CA GLN A 167 -1.36 16.56 8.88
C GLN A 167 -1.69 15.15 8.38
N TYR A 168 -0.72 14.24 8.43
CA TYR A 168 -0.84 12.88 7.91
C TYR A 168 0.02 11.89 8.70
N VAL A 169 -0.33 10.61 8.60
CA VAL A 169 0.53 9.49 9.01
C VAL A 169 1.09 8.79 7.79
N VAL A 170 2.26 8.14 7.92
CA VAL A 170 2.88 7.37 6.83
C VAL A 170 3.10 5.93 7.27
N PHE A 171 2.54 4.99 6.51
CA PHE A 171 2.88 3.57 6.60
C PHE A 171 3.93 3.26 5.54
N ARG A 172 5.15 2.92 5.97
CA ARG A 172 6.27 2.66 5.06
C ARG A 172 6.36 1.19 4.69
N ASP A 173 6.91 0.94 3.51
CA ASP A 173 7.24 -0.40 3.01
C ASP A 173 6.04 -1.36 3.06
N VAL A 174 4.86 -0.88 2.66
CA VAL A 174 3.63 -1.68 2.54
C VAL A 174 3.71 -2.51 1.26
N MET A 175 4.09 -3.77 1.42
CA MET A 175 4.25 -4.73 0.33
C MET A 175 2.89 -5.20 -0.18
N VAL A 176 2.58 -4.92 -1.44
CA VAL A 176 1.33 -5.35 -2.09
C VAL A 176 1.66 -6.31 -3.24
N PRO A 177 1.38 -7.62 -3.08
CA PRO A 177 1.57 -8.60 -4.14
C PRO A 177 0.47 -8.53 -5.21
N SER A 178 0.76 -9.10 -6.37
CA SER A 178 -0.19 -9.20 -7.48
C SER A 178 -1.48 -9.91 -7.04
N GLY A 179 -2.62 -9.26 -7.29
CA GLY A 179 -3.95 -9.80 -6.98
C GLY A 179 -4.33 -9.78 -5.50
N GLN A 180 -3.46 -9.31 -4.60
CA GLN A 180 -3.78 -9.13 -3.19
C GLN A 180 -4.37 -7.74 -2.94
N ALA A 181 -5.32 -7.65 -2.02
CA ALA A 181 -5.91 -6.38 -1.62
C ALA A 181 -5.10 -5.72 -0.49
N LEU A 182 -5.16 -4.39 -0.44
CA LEU A 182 -4.69 -3.58 0.68
C LEU A 182 -5.92 -3.04 1.42
N ALA A 183 -6.01 -3.34 2.71
CA ALA A 183 -7.09 -2.90 3.57
C ALA A 183 -6.65 -1.73 4.45
N ILE A 184 -7.48 -0.70 4.56
CA ILE A 184 -7.28 0.44 5.46
C ILE A 184 -8.51 0.55 6.35
N THR A 185 -8.28 0.62 7.66
CA THR A 185 -9.32 0.87 8.66
C THR A 185 -9.10 2.25 9.25
N ILE A 186 -10.15 3.06 9.26
CA ILE A 186 -10.19 4.35 9.96
C ILE A 186 -11.07 4.17 11.18
N SER A 187 -10.48 4.32 12.37
CA SER A 187 -11.16 4.19 13.65
C SER A 187 -11.71 5.54 14.10
N PRO A 188 -12.86 5.54 14.81
CA PRO A 188 -13.36 6.73 15.46
C PRO A 188 -12.33 7.45 16.33
N ASP A 189 -12.41 8.77 16.33
CA ASP A 189 -11.69 9.68 17.22
C ASP A 189 -12.31 9.68 18.63
N ALA A 190 -11.85 10.61 19.48
CA ALA A 190 -12.38 10.78 20.84
C ALA A 190 -13.87 11.20 20.89
N SER A 191 -14.41 11.76 19.80
CA SER A 191 -15.81 12.12 19.61
C SER A 191 -16.64 11.00 18.96
N SER A 192 -16.07 9.79 18.83
CA SER A 192 -16.72 8.64 18.20
C SER A 192 -17.03 8.86 16.71
N VAL A 193 -16.17 9.61 16.01
CA VAL A 193 -16.29 9.83 14.56
C VAL A 193 -15.04 9.36 13.82
N ALA A 194 -15.20 8.47 12.84
CA ALA A 194 -14.14 8.11 11.90
C ALA A 194 -14.15 9.10 10.72
N LEU A 195 -13.01 9.70 10.43
CA LEU A 195 -12.82 10.86 9.55
C LEU A 195 -11.79 10.53 8.47
N LEU A 196 -12.06 10.86 7.20
CA LEU A 196 -11.07 10.64 6.13
C LEU A 196 -11.14 11.74 5.06
N ASN A 197 -10.00 12.37 4.80
CA ASN A 197 -9.83 13.44 3.80
C ASN A 197 -9.19 12.91 2.51
N GLY A 198 -8.11 12.14 2.63
CA GLY A 198 -7.27 11.80 1.50
C GLY A 198 -6.26 10.71 1.79
N ILE A 199 -5.74 10.11 0.73
CA ILE A 199 -4.67 9.11 0.78
C ILE A 199 -3.73 9.31 -0.42
N GLN A 200 -2.43 9.18 -0.22
CA GLN A 200 -1.46 9.06 -1.30
C GLN A 200 -0.67 7.75 -1.16
N PHE A 201 -0.54 7.01 -2.26
CA PHE A 201 0.31 5.83 -2.36
C PHE A 201 1.51 6.18 -3.23
N VAL A 202 2.70 6.08 -2.67
CA VAL A 202 3.97 6.30 -3.38
C VAL A 202 4.65 4.97 -3.53
N VAL A 203 4.99 4.55 -4.75
CA VAL A 203 5.89 3.39 -4.91
C VAL A 203 7.26 3.73 -4.34
N ASN A 204 7.73 2.90 -3.42
CA ASN A 204 9.10 2.95 -2.91
C ASN A 204 9.99 2.09 -3.81
N ASP A 205 10.57 2.71 -4.84
CA ASP A 205 11.43 2.02 -5.82
C ASP A 205 12.68 1.40 -5.18
N LEU A 206 13.20 2.02 -4.11
CA LEU A 206 14.36 1.49 -3.39
C LEU A 206 14.02 0.22 -2.63
N ALA A 207 12.84 0.13 -2.02
CA ALA A 207 12.37 -1.10 -1.39
C ALA A 207 12.01 -2.14 -2.44
N THR A 208 11.31 -1.74 -3.49
CA THR A 208 10.82 -2.60 -4.56
C THR A 208 11.96 -3.31 -5.33
N ASN A 209 13.13 -2.70 -5.48
CA ASN A 209 14.28 -3.28 -6.18
C ASN A 209 15.29 -4.00 -5.27
N ARG A 210 15.00 -4.13 -3.96
CA ARG A 210 15.83 -4.95 -3.06
C ARG A 210 15.58 -6.43 -3.30
N ASP A 211 16.42 -7.25 -2.70
CA ASP A 211 16.22 -8.67 -2.47
C ASP A 211 16.28 -8.81 -0.94
N THR A 212 15.12 -8.71 -0.29
CA THR A 212 15.01 -8.52 1.15
C THR A 212 15.39 -9.79 1.92
N ASP A 213 15.15 -10.97 1.37
CA ASP A 213 15.48 -12.25 2.02
C ASP A 213 16.74 -12.94 1.49
N GLY A 214 17.30 -12.46 0.37
CA GLY A 214 18.54 -12.92 -0.22
C GLY A 214 18.40 -14.22 -0.99
N ASP A 215 17.22 -14.59 -1.47
CA ASP A 215 17.00 -15.82 -2.24
C ASP A 215 17.44 -15.73 -3.71
N GLY A 216 17.66 -14.50 -4.21
CA GLY A 216 18.06 -14.20 -5.58
C GLY A 216 16.94 -13.64 -6.47
N LEU A 217 15.72 -13.47 -5.97
CA LEU A 217 14.66 -12.68 -6.58
C LEU A 217 14.62 -11.27 -5.99
N THR A 218 14.27 -10.28 -6.81
CA THR A 218 13.96 -8.94 -6.26
C THR A 218 12.59 -8.96 -5.59
N ASP A 219 12.36 -8.09 -4.60
CA ASP A 219 11.08 -7.89 -3.95
C ASP A 219 9.97 -7.66 -5.00
N LEU A 220 10.24 -6.88 -6.06
CA LEU A 220 9.29 -6.69 -7.16
C LEU A 220 8.99 -7.99 -7.90
N ASP A 221 10.01 -8.78 -8.21
CA ASP A 221 9.86 -10.09 -8.86
C ASP A 221 8.95 -11.00 -8.03
N GLU A 222 9.16 -11.01 -6.73
CA GLU A 222 8.40 -11.79 -5.78
C GLU A 222 6.96 -11.31 -5.64
N LEU A 223 6.75 -10.01 -5.42
CA LEU A 223 5.42 -9.41 -5.36
C LEU A 223 4.64 -9.64 -6.65
N THR A 224 5.31 -9.58 -7.81
CA THR A 224 4.68 -9.89 -9.11
C THR A 224 4.26 -11.36 -9.21
N ARG A 225 5.05 -12.27 -8.64
CA ARG A 225 4.77 -13.73 -8.59
C ARG A 225 3.82 -14.11 -7.45
N GLY A 226 3.57 -13.20 -6.51
CA GLY A 226 2.77 -13.45 -5.31
C GLY A 226 3.54 -14.16 -4.18
N THR A 227 4.87 -14.26 -4.26
CA THR A 227 5.74 -14.80 -3.19
C THR A 227 6.09 -13.72 -2.19
N ASN A 228 6.49 -14.11 -0.98
CA ASN A 228 6.75 -13.23 0.14
C ASN A 228 8.22 -12.75 0.15
N PRO A 229 8.50 -11.44 -0.07
CA PRO A 229 9.86 -10.90 -0.13
C PRO A 229 10.71 -11.04 1.13
N ARG A 230 10.12 -11.52 2.22
CA ARG A 230 10.78 -11.71 3.52
C ARG A 230 11.01 -13.19 3.85
N ALA A 231 10.85 -14.10 2.88
CA ALA A 231 10.88 -15.52 3.12
C ALA A 231 11.48 -16.31 1.95
N VAL A 232 12.75 -16.71 2.11
CA VAL A 232 13.53 -17.48 1.12
C VAL A 232 12.72 -18.64 0.50
N SER A 233 11.84 -19.26 1.28
CA SER A 233 10.80 -20.16 0.80
C SER A 233 9.45 -19.71 1.33
N THR A 234 8.61 -19.09 0.49
CA THR A 234 7.26 -18.60 0.86
C THR A 234 6.41 -19.67 1.54
N LEU A 235 6.56 -20.93 1.10
CA LEU A 235 5.80 -22.06 1.62
C LEU A 235 6.53 -22.84 2.73
N ASN A 236 7.75 -22.45 3.09
CA ASN A 236 8.60 -23.16 4.05
C ASN A 236 8.71 -24.67 3.77
N ASP A 237 8.77 -25.06 2.49
CA ASP A 237 8.77 -26.47 2.06
C ASP A 237 10.18 -27.04 1.82
N GLY A 238 11.20 -26.28 2.23
CA GLY A 238 12.62 -26.64 2.09
C GLY A 238 13.22 -26.32 0.72
N ILE A 239 12.46 -25.72 -0.20
CA ILE A 239 12.97 -25.25 -1.49
C ILE A 239 12.63 -23.77 -1.63
N GLY A 240 13.66 -22.95 -1.88
CA GLY A 240 13.49 -21.51 -2.04
C GLY A 240 12.74 -21.12 -3.32
N ASP A 241 12.18 -19.92 -3.34
CA ASP A 241 11.29 -19.48 -4.42
C ASP A 241 12.08 -19.24 -5.72
N TRP A 242 13.24 -18.59 -5.64
CA TRP A 242 14.22 -18.54 -6.74
C TRP A 242 14.52 -19.91 -7.33
N VAL A 243 14.75 -20.93 -6.49
CA VAL A 243 15.09 -22.29 -6.94
C VAL A 243 13.92 -22.92 -7.71
N LYS A 244 12.68 -22.70 -7.24
CA LYS A 244 11.49 -23.17 -7.96
C LYS A 244 11.37 -22.45 -9.31
N VAL A 245 11.58 -21.14 -9.35
CA VAL A 245 11.57 -20.34 -10.59
C VAL A 245 12.62 -20.83 -11.59
N LEU A 246 13.86 -21.04 -11.15
CA LEU A 246 14.96 -21.54 -11.99
C LEU A 246 14.65 -22.92 -12.59
N GLN A 247 13.90 -23.75 -11.88
CA GLN A 247 13.47 -25.08 -12.33
C GLN A 247 12.17 -25.04 -13.16
N GLY A 248 11.62 -23.86 -13.46
CA GLY A 248 10.35 -23.71 -14.16
C GLY A 248 9.13 -24.19 -13.36
N ARG A 249 9.24 -24.28 -12.03
CA ARG A 249 8.17 -24.66 -11.11
C ARG A 249 7.45 -23.40 -10.59
N ASN A 250 6.18 -23.57 -10.21
CA ASN A 250 5.43 -22.49 -9.55
C ASN A 250 5.92 -22.35 -8.09
N PRO A 251 6.43 -21.17 -7.67
CA PRO A 251 6.92 -20.98 -6.30
C PRO A 251 5.82 -21.12 -5.23
N LEU A 252 4.58 -20.80 -5.60
CA LEU A 252 3.38 -20.94 -4.76
C LEU A 252 2.81 -22.36 -4.73
N LYS A 253 3.56 -23.36 -5.22
CA LYS A 253 3.19 -24.77 -5.09
C LYS A 253 4.19 -25.51 -4.20
N ALA A 254 3.67 -26.13 -3.15
CA ALA A 254 4.49 -26.89 -2.21
C ALA A 254 5.23 -28.03 -2.92
N SER A 255 6.51 -28.15 -2.63
CA SER A 255 7.36 -29.27 -3.00
C SER A 255 7.08 -30.41 -2.04
N VAL A 256 6.61 -31.53 -2.56
CA VAL A 256 6.46 -32.74 -1.74
C VAL A 256 7.84 -33.36 -1.60
N THR A 257 8.55 -33.02 -0.53
CA THR A 257 9.65 -33.87 -0.06
C THR A 257 9.00 -35.01 0.71
N ALA A 258 8.93 -36.20 0.12
CA ALA A 258 8.52 -37.40 0.82
C ALA A 258 9.50 -37.70 1.95
N TYR A 259 9.27 -37.14 3.14
CA TYR A 259 10.00 -37.48 4.35
C TYR A 259 9.07 -37.59 5.56
N GLN A 260 8.10 -38.51 5.46
CA GLN A 260 7.48 -39.17 6.61
C GLN A 260 7.08 -40.59 6.19
N GLY A 261 7.81 -41.63 6.65
CA GLY A 261 7.19 -42.94 6.86
C GLY A 261 7.77 -44.21 6.23
N LEU A 262 8.91 -44.20 5.53
CA LEU A 262 9.61 -45.46 5.19
C LEU A 262 10.87 -45.60 6.03
N ALA A 263 10.70 -45.90 7.33
CA ALA A 263 11.69 -46.75 7.97
C ALA A 263 11.69 -48.07 7.17
N PRO A 264 12.83 -48.53 6.62
CA PRO A 264 12.88 -49.88 6.10
C PRO A 264 12.54 -50.79 7.27
N ARG A 265 11.37 -51.44 7.24
CA ARG A 265 11.07 -52.53 8.15
C ARG A 265 12.08 -53.63 7.83
N LEU A 266 13.16 -53.66 8.60
CA LEU A 266 14.04 -54.80 8.70
C LEU A 266 13.15 -55.96 9.16
N ARG A 267 12.66 -56.78 8.22
CA ARG A 267 12.05 -58.05 8.58
C ARG A 267 13.19 -58.92 9.08
N VAL A 268 13.40 -58.94 10.39
CA VAL A 268 14.18 -59.97 11.03
C VAL A 268 13.41 -61.27 10.79
N HIS A 269 13.89 -62.05 9.84
CA HIS A 269 13.44 -63.43 9.65
C HIS A 269 13.94 -64.19 10.87
N THR A 270 13.07 -64.53 11.82
CA THR A 270 13.38 -65.55 12.82
C THR A 270 13.47 -66.88 12.07
N PRO A 271 14.60 -67.61 12.14
CA PRO A 271 14.65 -68.97 11.64
C PRO A 271 13.64 -69.83 12.42
N LEU A 272 12.98 -70.72 11.69
CA LEU A 272 12.16 -71.79 12.26
C LEU A 272 13.07 -72.71 13.10
N GLU A 273 12.73 -72.87 14.38
CA GLU A 273 12.99 -74.09 15.16
C GLU A 273 11.66 -74.55 15.77
#